data_AF-A0A939AJ73-F1
#
_entry.id   AF-A0A939AJ73-F1
#
_cell.length_a   1.000
_cell.length_b   1.000
_cell.length_c   1.000
_cell.angle_alpha   90.00
_cell.angle_beta   90.00
_cell.angle_gamma   90.00
#
_symmetry.space_group_name_H-M   'P 1'
#
loop_
_entity.id
_entity.type
_entity.pdbx_description
1 polymer ?
#
loop_
_entity_poly.entity_id
_entity_poly.type
_entity_poly.pdbx_seq_one_letter_code
_entity_poly.pdbx_strand_id
1 'polypeptide(L)'
;MDFSWIFTPETLIAFLTLVVLELVLGVDNVIFISILAGKLPQQDQQRARTTGIALAVITRILLLLSLSWIISLEDPFLFIPWFGGEELGISGRDLILLAGGLFLLGKSTYEIHDKLEGHSGHSSAKVSSTFASVILQILLLDVVFSLDSVITAVGMVDHIEIMIAAVVVSAAVMIFTAGPIGEFVEKHPTIKILALSFLLLIGFTLVVEGLHQHIPKGYIYFAMAFSIMVEMINLRVRGKGTEPVTLHVPYTPEARELAHVPVKVAPAKKAKTKPKTKKK
;
A
#
# COMPACT_ATOMS: atom_id res chain seq x y z
N MET A 1 -25.21 -10.08 33.46
CA MET A 1 -23.94 -9.61 32.89
C MET A 1 -23.36 -8.62 33.88
N ASP A 2 -22.32 -9.03 34.63
CA ASP A 2 -21.57 -8.10 35.47
C ASP A 2 -20.61 -7.33 34.56
N PHE A 3 -20.69 -6.00 34.53
CA PHE A 3 -19.89 -5.13 33.67
C PHE A 3 -18.73 -4.48 34.42
N SER A 4 -18.50 -4.85 35.68
CA SER A 4 -17.44 -4.30 36.53
C SER A 4 -16.03 -4.52 35.97
N TRP A 5 -15.82 -5.59 35.20
CA TRP A 5 -14.54 -5.90 34.56
C TRP A 5 -14.14 -4.88 33.48
N ILE A 6 -15.11 -4.21 32.82
CA ILE A 6 -14.84 -3.28 31.70
C ILE A 6 -14.00 -2.07 32.12
N PHE A 7 -14.18 -1.60 33.36
CA PHE A 7 -13.52 -0.39 33.87
C PHE A 7 -12.30 -0.69 34.73
N THR A 8 -11.77 -1.92 34.64
CA THR A 8 -10.50 -2.26 35.29
C THR A 8 -9.33 -1.61 34.55
N PRO A 9 -8.28 -1.14 35.25
CA PRO A 9 -7.08 -0.58 34.62
C PRO A 9 -6.47 -1.52 33.57
N GLU A 10 -6.47 -2.82 33.84
CA GLU A 10 -5.95 -3.86 32.96
C GLU A 10 -6.74 -3.92 31.64
N THR A 11 -8.07 -3.95 31.72
CA THR A 11 -8.95 -3.94 30.55
C THR A 11 -8.78 -2.67 29.72
N LEU A 12 -8.64 -1.52 30.37
CA LEU A 12 -8.44 -0.25 29.67
C LEU A 12 -7.10 -0.20 28.93
N ILE A 13 -6.02 -0.68 29.56
CA ILE A 13 -4.69 -0.77 28.93
C ILE A 13 -4.75 -1.72 27.74
N ALA A 14 -5.38 -2.88 27.90
CA ALA A 14 -5.54 -3.86 26.84
C ALA A 14 -6.36 -3.29 25.66
N PHE A 15 -7.49 -2.64 25.95
CA PHE A 15 -8.30 -1.95 24.95
C PHE A 15 -7.49 -0.88 24.19
N LEU A 16 -6.77 -0.01 24.91
CA LEU A 16 -5.94 1.04 24.30
C LEU A 16 -4.83 0.43 23.44
N THR A 17 -4.20 -0.65 23.91
CA THR A 17 -3.16 -1.36 23.15
C THR A 17 -3.75 -1.95 21.86
N LEU A 18 -4.91 -2.59 21.94
CA LEU A 18 -5.62 -3.10 20.75
C LEU A 18 -5.97 -1.98 19.78
N VAL A 19 -6.51 -0.85 20.26
CA VAL A 19 -6.80 0.32 19.41
C VAL A 19 -5.53 0.82 18.73
N VAL A 20 -4.42 0.95 19.45
CA VAL A 20 -3.14 1.39 18.87
C VAL A 20 -2.64 0.41 17.82
N LEU A 21 -2.65 -0.89 18.09
CA LEU A 21 -2.21 -1.91 17.13
C LEU A 21 -3.10 -1.93 15.90
N GLU A 22 -4.42 -1.84 16.08
CA GLU A 22 -5.39 -1.75 14.99
C GLU A 22 -5.23 -0.48 14.15
N LEU A 23 -4.87 0.65 14.76
CA LEU A 23 -4.58 1.88 14.02
C LEU A 23 -3.26 1.79 13.26
N VAL A 24 -2.20 1.27 13.88
CA VAL A 24 -0.89 1.11 13.23
C VAL A 24 -1.01 0.17 12.03
N LEU A 25 -1.66 -0.99 12.21
CA LEU A 25 -1.99 -1.92 11.12
C LEU A 25 -2.97 -1.32 10.11
N GLY A 26 -3.96 -0.57 10.58
CA GLY A 26 -5.03 0.00 9.78
C GLY A 26 -4.59 1.14 8.85
N VAL A 27 -3.46 1.80 9.11
CA VAL A 27 -2.90 2.82 8.22
C VAL A 27 -2.61 2.22 6.84
N ASP A 28 -1.99 1.03 6.79
CA ASP A 28 -1.68 0.37 5.52
C ASP A 28 -2.96 -0.05 4.78
N ASN A 29 -3.97 -0.50 5.51
CA ASN A 29 -5.29 -0.84 4.95
C ASN A 29 -6.01 0.39 4.38
N VAL A 30 -5.96 1.55 5.06
CA VAL A 30 -6.57 2.80 4.57
C VAL A 30 -5.84 3.32 3.33
N ILE A 31 -4.51 3.25 3.31
CA ILE A 31 -3.70 3.61 2.15
C ILE A 31 -4.05 2.69 0.97
N PHE A 32 -4.17 1.39 1.21
CA PHE A 32 -4.53 0.42 0.19
C PHE A 32 -5.92 0.68 -0.40
N ILE A 33 -6.92 0.85 0.47
CA ILE A 33 -8.29 1.23 0.10
C ILE A 33 -8.28 2.51 -0.75
N SER A 34 -7.46 3.49 -0.36
CA SER A 34 -7.34 4.76 -1.09
C SER A 34 -6.73 4.59 -2.49
N ILE A 35 -5.71 3.74 -2.64
CA ILE A 35 -5.08 3.45 -3.94
C ILE A 35 -6.06 2.75 -4.88
N LEU A 36 -6.80 1.75 -4.38
CA LEU A 36 -7.79 1.06 -5.19
C LEU A 36 -8.97 1.96 -5.56
N ALA A 37 -9.50 2.71 -4.59
CA ALA A 37 -10.57 3.67 -4.83
C ALA A 37 -10.16 4.74 -5.85
N GLY A 38 -8.88 5.14 -5.88
CA GLY A 38 -8.33 6.09 -6.85
C GLY A 38 -8.43 5.65 -8.31
N LYS A 39 -8.73 4.37 -8.60
CA LYS A 39 -8.97 3.87 -9.96
C LYS A 39 -10.40 4.10 -10.46
N LEU A 40 -11.31 4.43 -9.56
CA LEU A 40 -12.70 4.74 -9.88
C LEU A 40 -12.83 6.20 -10.37
N PRO A 41 -13.90 6.53 -11.11
CA PRO A 41 -14.27 7.90 -11.39
C PRO A 41 -14.31 8.73 -10.11
N GLN A 42 -13.88 10.00 -10.18
CA GLN A 42 -13.67 10.86 -9.01
C GLN A 42 -14.89 10.95 -8.07
N GLN A 43 -16.09 10.89 -8.64
CA GLN A 43 -17.38 10.88 -7.93
C GLN A 43 -17.62 9.64 -7.06
N ASP A 44 -16.99 8.50 -7.39
CA ASP A 44 -17.22 7.21 -6.71
C ASP A 44 -16.12 6.88 -5.70
N GLN A 45 -14.98 7.58 -5.73
CA GLN A 45 -13.82 7.24 -4.90
C GLN A 45 -14.11 7.39 -3.40
N GLN A 46 -14.75 8.48 -2.99
CA GLN A 46 -15.09 8.70 -1.58
C GLN A 46 -16.09 7.65 -1.08
N ARG A 47 -17.08 7.32 -1.93
CA ARG A 47 -18.06 6.27 -1.63
C ARG A 47 -17.36 4.91 -1.51
N ALA A 48 -16.43 4.60 -2.40
CA ALA A 48 -15.67 3.35 -2.34
C ALA A 48 -14.81 3.25 -1.08
N ARG A 49 -14.18 4.35 -0.64
CA ARG A 49 -13.43 4.40 0.62
C ARG A 49 -14.34 4.12 1.83
N THR A 50 -15.44 4.87 1.96
CA THR A 50 -16.34 4.72 3.11
C THR A 50 -17.04 3.36 3.12
N THR A 51 -17.56 2.91 1.96
CA THR A 51 -18.20 1.59 1.85
C THR A 51 -17.20 0.47 2.07
N GLY A 52 -15.99 0.58 1.54
CA GLY A 52 -14.92 -0.38 1.74
C GLY A 52 -14.56 -0.54 3.22
N ILE A 53 -14.35 0.57 3.93
CA ILE A 53 -14.04 0.54 5.38
C ILE A 53 -15.23 0.00 6.18
N ALA A 54 -16.46 0.42 5.88
CA ALA A 54 -17.64 -0.06 6.59
C ALA A 54 -17.83 -1.58 6.43
N LEU A 55 -17.66 -2.10 5.21
CA LEU A 55 -17.73 -3.53 4.94
C LEU A 55 -16.55 -4.29 5.57
N ALA A 56 -15.35 -3.72 5.58
CA ALA A 56 -14.17 -4.28 6.25
C ALA A 56 -14.38 -4.44 7.77
N VAL A 57 -15.04 -3.48 8.41
CA VAL A 57 -15.42 -3.60 9.83
C VAL A 57 -16.39 -4.76 10.03
N ILE A 58 -17.39 -4.88 9.17
CA ILE A 58 -18.37 -5.96 9.26
C ILE A 58 -17.66 -7.31 9.09
N THR A 59 -16.79 -7.46 8.09
CA THR A 59 -16.03 -8.70 7.88
C THR A 59 -15.13 -9.01 9.07
N ARG A 60 -14.47 -8.02 9.66
CA ARG A 60 -13.66 -8.19 10.88
C ARG A 60 -14.47 -8.63 12.08
N ILE A 61 -15.63 -8.04 12.32
CA ILE A 61 -16.52 -8.46 13.41
C ILE A 61 -17.00 -9.90 13.18
N LEU A 62 -17.35 -10.26 11.94
CA LEU A 62 -17.75 -11.63 11.61
C LEU A 62 -16.60 -12.63 11.83
N LEU A 63 -15.37 -12.25 11.51
CA LEU A 63 -14.18 -13.05 11.79
C LEU A 63 -13.97 -13.23 13.29
N LEU A 64 -14.06 -12.17 14.09
CA LEU A 64 -13.99 -12.25 15.55
C LEU A 64 -15.09 -13.17 16.10
N LEU A 65 -16.33 -13.04 15.65
CA LEU A 65 -17.42 -13.93 16.08
C LEU A 65 -17.22 -15.39 15.64
N SER A 66 -16.42 -15.61 14.59
CA SER A 66 -16.01 -16.93 14.09
C SER A 66 -14.65 -17.36 14.67
N LEU A 67 -14.23 -16.80 15.81
CA LEU A 67 -12.90 -17.01 16.37
C LEU A 67 -12.53 -18.49 16.53
N SER A 68 -13.43 -19.31 17.08
CA SER A 68 -13.15 -20.75 17.27
C SER A 68 -12.83 -21.45 15.95
N TRP A 69 -13.47 -21.02 14.85
CA TRP A 69 -13.16 -21.53 13.52
C TRP A 69 -11.82 -21.00 13.00
N ILE A 70 -11.49 -19.73 13.27
CA ILE A 70 -10.18 -19.15 12.93
C ILE A 70 -9.04 -19.85 13.64
N ILE A 71 -9.20 -20.18 14.93
CA ILE A 71 -8.16 -20.91 15.68
C ILE A 71 -7.92 -22.29 15.05
N SER A 72 -8.99 -22.99 14.63
CA SER A 72 -8.84 -24.28 13.93
C SER A 72 -8.15 -24.20 12.57
N LEU A 73 -8.05 -23.00 11.97
CA LEU A 73 -7.28 -22.81 10.73
C LEU A 73 -5.77 -22.85 10.99
N GLU A 74 -5.30 -22.72 12.23
CA GLU A 74 -3.89 -22.89 12.59
C GLU A 74 -3.49 -24.36 12.75
N ASP A 75 -4.46 -25.26 12.90
CA ASP A 75 -4.18 -26.69 13.02
C ASP A 75 -3.62 -27.23 11.68
N PRO A 76 -2.41 -27.81 11.66
CA PRO A 76 -1.83 -28.36 10.45
C PRO A 76 -2.59 -29.61 10.01
N PHE A 77 -3.01 -29.64 8.74
CA PHE A 77 -3.74 -30.77 8.16
C PHE A 77 -2.88 -31.60 7.19
N LEU A 78 -1.71 -31.08 6.79
CA LEU A 78 -0.80 -31.74 5.87
C LEU A 78 0.64 -31.48 6.30
N PHE A 79 1.48 -32.51 6.31
CA PHE A 79 2.90 -32.40 6.63
C PHE A 79 3.72 -32.71 5.37
N ILE A 80 4.59 -31.78 4.95
CA ILE A 80 5.52 -32.00 3.85
C ILE A 80 6.97 -32.04 4.36
N PRO A 81 7.83 -32.91 3.78
CA PRO A 81 9.26 -32.88 4.09
C PRO A 81 9.86 -31.51 3.75
N TRP A 82 10.56 -30.90 4.71
CA TRP A 82 11.19 -29.59 4.58
C TRP A 82 12.72 -29.69 4.71
N PHE A 83 13.41 -28.56 4.49
CA PHE A 83 14.85 -28.49 4.60
C PHE A 83 15.31 -28.86 6.02
N GLY A 84 16.35 -29.70 6.12
CA GLY A 84 16.92 -30.11 7.41
C GLY A 84 16.28 -31.34 8.07
N GLY A 85 15.32 -32.01 7.41
CA GLY A 85 14.67 -33.21 7.94
C GLY A 85 13.49 -32.91 8.87
N GLU A 86 13.09 -31.64 8.99
CA GLU A 86 11.85 -31.25 9.65
C GLU A 86 10.65 -31.37 8.70
N GLU A 87 9.46 -31.56 9.25
CA GLU A 87 8.21 -31.56 8.51
C GLU A 87 7.53 -30.20 8.64
N LEU A 88 7.19 -29.56 7.52
CA LEU A 88 6.41 -28.33 7.51
C LEU A 88 4.92 -28.69 7.56
N GLY A 89 4.26 -28.36 8.67
CA GLY A 89 2.82 -28.55 8.85
C GLY A 89 2.03 -27.43 8.18
N ILE A 90 1.38 -27.71 7.07
CA ILE A 90 0.53 -26.73 6.36
C ILE A 90 -0.83 -26.66 7.05
N SER A 91 -1.17 -25.47 7.53
CA SER A 91 -2.47 -25.12 8.08
C SER A 91 -3.33 -24.35 7.07
N GLY A 92 -4.63 -24.21 7.35
CA GLY A 92 -5.51 -23.43 6.50
C GLY A 92 -5.17 -21.94 6.52
N ARG A 93 -4.66 -21.43 7.65
CA ARG A 93 -4.10 -20.08 7.78
C ARG A 93 -2.94 -19.89 6.82
N ASP A 94 -1.99 -20.83 6.76
CA ASP A 94 -0.81 -20.72 5.91
C ASP A 94 -1.19 -20.59 4.44
N LEU A 95 -2.19 -21.36 3.99
CA LEU A 95 -2.70 -21.24 2.62
C LEU A 95 -3.27 -19.85 2.33
N ILE A 96 -4.00 -19.25 3.27
CA ILE A 96 -4.56 -17.91 3.10
C ILE A 96 -3.45 -16.86 3.07
N LEU A 97 -2.46 -16.95 3.96
CA LEU A 97 -1.31 -16.05 3.99
C LEU A 97 -0.46 -16.16 2.72
N LEU A 98 -0.17 -17.38 2.27
CA LEU A 98 0.59 -17.63 1.03
C LEU A 98 -0.16 -17.11 -0.20
N ALA A 99 -1.44 -17.43 -0.33
CA ALA A 99 -2.25 -16.99 -1.46
C ALA A 99 -2.39 -15.46 -1.48
N GLY A 100 -2.70 -14.86 -0.33
CA GLY A 100 -2.80 -13.40 -0.17
C GLY A 100 -1.48 -12.70 -0.41
N GLY A 101 -0.39 -13.22 0.15
CA GLY A 101 0.96 -12.71 -0.02
C GLY A 101 1.43 -12.75 -1.48
N LEU A 102 1.27 -13.88 -2.16
CA LEU A 102 1.59 -14.01 -3.59
C LEU A 102 0.73 -13.09 -4.46
N PHE A 103 -0.56 -12.98 -4.15
CA PHE A 103 -1.47 -12.04 -4.84
C PHE A 103 -0.98 -10.60 -4.68
N LEU A 104 -0.63 -10.18 -3.46
CA LEU A 104 -0.11 -8.86 -3.15
C LEU A 104 1.23 -8.58 -3.86
N LEU A 105 2.17 -9.52 -3.85
CA LEU A 105 3.45 -9.41 -4.55
C LEU A 105 3.25 -9.21 -6.06
N GLY A 106 2.41 -10.04 -6.68
CA GLY A 106 2.09 -9.93 -8.10
C GLY A 106 1.41 -8.60 -8.44
N LYS A 107 0.37 -8.23 -7.66
CA LYS A 107 -0.40 -7.00 -7.87
C LYS A 107 0.45 -5.75 -7.67
N SER A 108 1.26 -5.70 -6.61
CA SER A 108 2.13 -4.54 -6.39
C SER A 108 3.20 -4.40 -7.46
N THR A 109 3.85 -5.51 -7.83
CA THR A 109 4.88 -5.48 -8.89
C THR A 109 4.29 -5.00 -10.21
N TYR A 110 3.13 -5.54 -10.61
CA TYR A 110 2.45 -5.11 -11.83
C TYR A 110 2.11 -3.63 -11.82
N GLU A 111 1.67 -3.08 -10.68
CA GLU A 111 1.30 -1.67 -10.62
C GLU A 111 2.46 -0.70 -10.45
N ILE A 112 3.55 -1.13 -9.81
CA ILE A 112 4.80 -0.38 -9.85
C ILE A 112 5.27 -0.28 -11.30
N HIS A 113 5.24 -1.39 -12.06
CA HIS A 113 5.62 -1.43 -13.47
C HIS A 113 4.72 -0.57 -14.38
N ASP A 114 3.38 -0.68 -14.29
CA ASP A 114 2.44 0.18 -15.07
C ASP A 114 2.66 1.68 -14.78
N LYS A 115 3.07 2.03 -13.56
CA LYS A 115 3.34 3.42 -13.16
C LYS A 115 4.70 3.93 -13.61
N LEU A 116 5.72 3.09 -13.69
CA LEU A 116 7.08 3.48 -14.08
C LEU A 116 7.28 3.50 -15.60
N GLU A 117 6.67 2.57 -16.32
CA GLU A 117 6.86 2.45 -17.78
C GLU A 117 5.81 3.19 -18.60
N GLY A 118 4.80 3.76 -17.96
CA GLY A 118 3.67 4.38 -18.61
C GLY A 118 3.97 5.74 -19.23
N HIS A 119 4.80 5.84 -20.28
CA HIS A 119 4.74 6.88 -21.31
C HIS A 119 5.04 6.35 -22.72
N SER A 120 3.98 6.37 -23.56
CA SER A 120 3.94 6.49 -25.04
C SER A 120 3.25 5.34 -25.77
N GLY A 121 1.97 5.55 -26.13
CA GLY A 121 1.36 4.88 -27.27
C GLY A 121 0.79 3.50 -27.00
N HIS A 122 -0.47 3.46 -26.56
CA HIS A 122 -1.58 2.78 -27.24
C HIS A 122 -2.71 2.64 -26.24
N SER A 123 -3.81 3.33 -26.55
CA SER A 123 -5.11 3.19 -25.92
C SER A 123 -5.66 1.79 -26.20
N SER A 124 -5.08 0.75 -25.61
CA SER A 124 -5.89 -0.41 -25.28
C SER A 124 -6.92 0.11 -24.30
N ALA A 125 -8.22 -0.11 -24.58
CA ALA A 125 -9.30 0.33 -23.72
C ALA A 125 -9.02 -0.19 -22.31
N LYS A 126 -8.43 0.65 -21.44
CA LYS A 126 -8.19 0.33 -20.03
C LYS A 126 -9.58 0.12 -19.47
N VAL A 127 -9.97 -1.14 -19.29
CA VAL A 127 -11.22 -1.51 -18.62
C VAL A 127 -11.17 -0.81 -17.27
N SER A 128 -11.94 0.26 -17.12
CA SER A 128 -12.02 0.99 -15.86
C SER A 128 -12.46 -0.02 -14.81
N SER A 129 -11.72 -0.10 -13.69
CA SER A 129 -12.12 -0.99 -12.60
C SER A 129 -13.55 -0.66 -12.19
N THR A 130 -14.42 -1.65 -12.14
CA THR A 130 -15.80 -1.43 -11.70
C THR A 130 -15.82 -1.21 -10.19
N PHE A 131 -16.82 -0.47 -9.70
CA PHE A 131 -17.01 -0.25 -8.26
C PHE A 131 -17.03 -1.58 -7.49
N ALA A 132 -17.78 -2.56 -7.98
CA ALA A 132 -17.87 -3.89 -7.37
C ALA A 132 -16.52 -4.63 -7.35
N SER A 133 -15.72 -4.53 -8.42
CA SER A 133 -14.38 -5.14 -8.46
C SER A 133 -13.43 -4.51 -7.44
N VAL A 134 -13.48 -3.18 -7.28
CA VAL A 134 -12.68 -2.46 -6.28
C VAL A 134 -13.09 -2.85 -4.87
N ILE A 135 -14.39 -2.88 -4.57
CA ILE A 135 -14.88 -3.31 -3.25
C ILE A 135 -14.49 -4.76 -2.96
N LEU A 136 -14.63 -5.66 -3.94
CA LEU A 136 -14.23 -7.06 -3.75
C LEU A 136 -12.74 -7.19 -3.45
N GLN A 137 -11.87 -6.44 -4.15
CA GLN A 137 -10.43 -6.45 -3.87
C GLN A 137 -10.11 -5.90 -2.47
N ILE A 138 -10.80 -4.85 -2.04
CA ILE A 138 -10.67 -4.31 -0.68
C ILE A 138 -11.02 -5.38 0.35
N LEU A 139 -12.15 -6.08 0.18
CA LEU A 139 -12.61 -7.09 1.14
C LEU A 139 -11.71 -8.32 1.16
N LEU A 140 -11.26 -8.80 0.00
CA LEU A 140 -10.35 -9.95 -0.06
C LEU A 140 -9.05 -9.66 0.68
N LEU A 141 -8.50 -8.46 0.52
CA LEU A 141 -7.26 -8.07 1.17
C LEU A 141 -7.44 -7.74 2.65
N ASP A 142 -8.56 -7.13 3.01
CA ASP A 142 -8.93 -6.97 4.42
C ASP A 142 -9.05 -8.31 5.13
N VAL A 143 -9.64 -9.33 4.51
CA VAL A 143 -9.71 -10.69 5.09
C VAL A 143 -8.31 -11.27 5.32
N VAL A 144 -7.40 -11.17 4.35
CA VAL A 144 -6.03 -11.68 4.49
C VAL A 144 -5.29 -10.97 5.64
N PHE A 145 -5.38 -9.64 5.72
CA PHE A 145 -4.72 -8.88 6.79
C PHE A 145 -5.40 -9.03 8.14
N SER A 146 -6.72 -9.16 8.14
CA SER A 146 -7.49 -9.26 9.38
C SER A 146 -7.27 -10.57 10.10
N LEU A 147 -7.05 -11.69 9.39
CA LEU A 147 -6.75 -12.97 10.03
C LEU A 147 -5.53 -12.89 10.95
N ASP A 148 -4.44 -12.29 10.50
CA ASP A 148 -3.23 -12.14 11.31
C ASP A 148 -3.44 -11.18 12.50
N SER A 149 -4.14 -10.06 12.27
CA SER A 149 -4.47 -9.12 13.34
C SER A 149 -5.41 -9.71 14.39
N VAL A 150 -6.37 -10.54 13.99
CA VAL A 150 -7.32 -11.20 14.89
C VAL A 150 -6.62 -12.26 15.72
N ILE A 151 -5.78 -13.09 15.11
CA ILE A 151 -4.97 -14.09 15.83
C ILE A 151 -4.08 -13.41 16.86
N THR A 152 -3.44 -12.30 16.48
CA THR A 152 -2.62 -11.51 17.41
C THR A 152 -3.46 -10.95 18.56
N ALA A 153 -4.65 -10.41 18.28
CA ALA A 153 -5.55 -9.85 19.29
C ALA A 153 -6.00 -10.90 20.32
N VAL A 154 -6.26 -12.12 19.88
CA VAL A 154 -6.69 -13.25 20.72
C VAL A 154 -5.58 -13.70 21.67
N GLY A 155 -4.32 -13.55 21.26
CA GLY A 155 -3.18 -13.79 22.14
C GLY A 155 -2.98 -12.72 23.22
N MET A 156 -3.69 -11.57 23.16
CA MET A 156 -3.51 -10.45 24.08
C MET A 156 -4.67 -10.26 25.06
N VAL A 157 -5.90 -10.59 24.69
CA VAL A 157 -7.12 -10.28 25.47
C VAL A 157 -8.13 -11.41 25.39
N ASP A 158 -8.70 -11.81 26.52
CA ASP A 158 -9.66 -12.92 26.59
C ASP A 158 -11.10 -12.52 26.21
N HIS A 159 -11.43 -11.22 26.27
CA HIS A 159 -12.78 -10.71 26.03
C HIS A 159 -12.96 -10.20 24.60
N ILE A 160 -13.77 -10.91 23.83
CA ILE A 160 -14.11 -10.56 22.44
C ILE A 160 -14.78 -9.18 22.33
N GLU A 161 -15.54 -8.77 23.34
CA GLU A 161 -16.21 -7.48 23.37
C GLU A 161 -15.21 -6.32 23.35
N ILE A 162 -14.05 -6.48 24.01
CA ILE A 162 -12.96 -5.50 23.98
C ILE A 162 -12.37 -5.41 22.56
N MET A 163 -12.14 -6.57 21.93
CA MET A 163 -11.59 -6.63 20.56
C MET A 163 -12.53 -5.96 19.56
N ILE A 164 -13.83 -6.26 19.63
CA ILE A 164 -14.85 -5.65 18.77
C ILE A 164 -14.91 -4.15 19.01
N ALA A 165 -14.90 -3.69 20.27
CA ALA A 165 -14.89 -2.28 20.59
C ALA A 165 -13.66 -1.57 20.01
N ALA A 166 -12.47 -2.20 20.10
CA ALA A 166 -11.24 -1.66 19.54
C ALA A 166 -11.32 -1.52 18.01
N VAL A 167 -11.79 -2.55 17.31
CA VAL A 167 -12.00 -2.52 15.85
C VAL A 167 -12.97 -1.40 15.45
N VAL A 168 -14.09 -1.27 16.15
CA VAL A 168 -15.11 -0.24 15.85
C VAL A 168 -14.54 1.17 16.08
N VAL A 169 -13.84 1.41 17.19
CA VAL A 169 -13.24 2.72 17.49
C VAL A 169 -12.15 3.06 16.49
N SER A 170 -11.24 2.14 16.21
CA SER A 170 -10.19 2.33 15.19
C SER A 170 -10.78 2.60 13.82
N ALA A 171 -11.84 1.91 13.44
CA ALA A 171 -12.50 2.13 12.16
C ALA A 171 -13.23 3.47 12.05
N ALA A 172 -13.84 3.95 13.13
CA ALA A 172 -14.39 5.30 13.17
C ALA A 172 -13.30 6.33 12.84
N VAL A 173 -12.12 6.22 13.48
CA VAL A 173 -10.96 7.07 13.18
C VAL A 173 -10.55 6.94 11.70
N MET A 174 -10.47 5.71 11.18
CA MET A 174 -10.11 5.47 9.77
C MET A 174 -11.08 6.10 8.78
N ILE A 175 -12.40 6.07 9.04
CA ILE A 175 -13.39 6.71 8.16
C ILE A 175 -13.14 8.21 8.07
N PHE A 176 -12.81 8.87 9.20
CA PHE A 176 -12.51 10.31 9.21
C PHE A 176 -11.17 10.63 8.52
N THR A 177 -10.17 9.75 8.62
CA THR A 177 -8.83 10.00 8.05
C THR A 177 -8.65 9.53 6.61
N ALA A 178 -9.46 8.58 6.13
CA ALA A 178 -9.28 7.97 4.81
C ALA A 178 -9.42 8.94 3.63
N GLY A 179 -10.32 9.91 3.70
CA GLY A 179 -10.45 10.96 2.68
C GLY A 179 -9.16 11.79 2.56
N PRO A 180 -8.73 12.48 3.65
CA PRO A 180 -7.50 13.25 3.68
C PRO A 180 -6.24 12.44 3.29
N ILE A 181 -6.10 11.21 3.81
CA ILE A 181 -4.97 10.34 3.47
C ILE A 181 -5.00 10.01 1.97
N GLY A 182 -6.17 9.63 1.44
CA GLY A 182 -6.29 9.28 0.02
C GLY A 182 -5.98 10.45 -0.91
N GLU A 183 -6.46 11.66 -0.58
CA GLU A 183 -6.11 12.85 -1.34
C GLU A 183 -4.61 13.18 -1.29
N PHE A 184 -3.97 12.99 -0.14
CA PHE A 184 -2.54 13.19 0.03
C PHE A 184 -1.74 12.19 -0.83
N VAL A 185 -2.11 10.91 -0.80
CA VAL A 185 -1.49 9.86 -1.63
C VAL A 185 -1.64 10.16 -3.12
N GLU A 186 -2.80 10.67 -3.56
CA GLU A 186 -3.01 10.97 -4.98
C GLU A 186 -2.25 12.22 -5.46
N LYS A 187 -2.09 13.22 -4.58
CA LYS A 187 -1.33 14.46 -4.87
C LYS A 187 0.19 14.23 -4.91
N HIS A 188 0.70 13.18 -4.26
CA HIS A 188 2.13 12.90 -4.14
C HIS A 188 2.52 11.55 -4.77
N PRO A 189 2.99 11.53 -6.03
CA PRO A 189 3.33 10.29 -6.73
C PRO A 189 4.35 9.40 -6.01
N THR A 190 5.33 10.01 -5.33
CA THR A 190 6.34 9.29 -4.54
C THR A 190 5.73 8.57 -3.35
N ILE A 191 4.74 9.17 -2.67
CA ILE A 191 3.96 8.53 -1.60
C ILE A 191 3.16 7.35 -2.16
N LYS A 192 2.59 7.48 -3.37
CA LYS A 192 1.85 6.39 -4.03
C LYS A 192 2.76 5.20 -4.35
N ILE A 193 3.98 5.45 -4.84
CA ILE A 193 4.97 4.38 -5.04
C ILE A 193 5.40 3.77 -3.70
N LEU A 194 5.68 4.60 -2.69
CA LEU A 194 6.04 4.15 -1.36
C LEU A 194 4.98 3.21 -0.76
N ALA A 195 3.70 3.56 -0.90
CA ALA A 195 2.59 2.74 -0.48
C ALA A 195 2.48 1.40 -1.23
N LEU A 196 2.73 1.39 -2.56
CA LEU A 196 2.81 0.14 -3.32
C LEU A 196 4.01 -0.72 -2.88
N SER A 197 5.12 -0.09 -2.49
CA SER A 197 6.28 -0.78 -1.91
C SER A 197 5.97 -1.36 -0.53
N PHE A 198 5.18 -0.68 0.32
CA PHE A 198 4.70 -1.25 1.58
C PHE A 198 3.79 -2.45 1.34
N LEU A 199 2.86 -2.35 0.39
CA LEU A 199 2.04 -3.49 -0.03
C LEU A 199 2.92 -4.68 -0.47
N LEU A 200 3.99 -4.43 -1.24
CA LEU A 200 4.94 -5.47 -1.62
C LEU A 200 5.66 -6.07 -0.41
N LEU A 201 6.13 -5.22 0.52
CA LEU A 201 6.77 -5.65 1.77
C LEU A 201 5.81 -6.52 2.61
N ILE A 202 4.56 -6.10 2.79
CA ILE A 202 3.57 -6.89 3.51
C ILE A 202 3.28 -8.20 2.78
N GLY A 203 3.11 -8.17 1.46
CA GLY A 203 2.93 -9.38 0.65
C GLY A 203 4.08 -10.37 0.83
N PHE A 204 5.32 -9.87 0.87
CA PHE A 204 6.50 -10.67 1.20
C PHE A 204 6.41 -11.24 2.63
N THR A 205 6.07 -10.42 3.63
CA THR A 205 5.96 -10.89 5.02
C THR A 205 4.91 -11.99 5.18
N LEU A 206 3.78 -11.90 4.49
CA LEU A 206 2.73 -12.93 4.53
C LEU A 206 3.21 -14.25 3.91
N VAL A 207 3.99 -14.19 2.83
CA VAL A 207 4.58 -15.40 2.25
C VAL A 207 5.57 -16.03 3.22
N VAL A 208 6.41 -15.22 3.86
CA VAL A 208 7.40 -15.70 4.83
C VAL A 208 6.71 -16.31 6.07
N GLU A 209 5.67 -15.65 6.59
CA GLU A 209 4.88 -16.14 7.72
C GLU A 209 4.11 -17.41 7.38
N GLY A 210 3.54 -17.52 6.18
CA GLY A 210 2.90 -18.75 5.70
C GLY A 210 3.87 -19.91 5.45
N LEU A 211 5.19 -19.66 5.49
CA LEU A 211 6.25 -20.68 5.54
C LEU A 211 6.81 -20.87 6.96
N HIS A 212 6.06 -20.45 7.98
CA HIS A 212 6.39 -20.54 9.40
C HIS A 212 7.64 -19.78 9.81
N GLN A 213 8.04 -18.79 9.02
CA GLN A 213 9.13 -17.90 9.37
C GLN A 213 8.54 -16.60 9.94
N HIS A 214 8.71 -16.39 11.24
CA HIS A 214 8.16 -15.21 11.90
C HIS A 214 9.06 -14.00 11.72
N ILE A 215 8.51 -12.93 11.15
CA ILE A 215 9.15 -11.61 11.13
C ILE A 215 8.52 -10.75 12.23
N PRO A 216 9.29 -10.25 13.20
CA PRO A 216 8.75 -9.32 14.20
C PRO A 216 8.15 -8.08 13.52
N LYS A 217 6.84 -7.87 13.74
CA LYS A 217 6.09 -6.76 13.11
C LYS A 217 6.70 -5.38 13.38
N GLY A 218 7.37 -5.22 14.53
CA GLY A 218 8.10 -4.00 14.86
C GLY A 218 9.14 -3.58 13.83
N TYR A 219 9.82 -4.54 13.17
CA TYR A 219 10.77 -4.21 12.10
C TYR A 219 10.06 -3.67 10.85
N ILE A 220 8.90 -4.24 10.52
CA ILE A 220 8.08 -3.81 9.39
C ILE A 220 7.54 -2.40 9.65
N TYR A 221 6.94 -2.16 10.83
CA TYR A 221 6.44 -0.83 11.20
C TYR A 221 7.55 0.21 11.27
N PHE A 222 8.72 -0.16 11.80
CA PHE A 222 9.87 0.75 11.81
C PHE A 222 10.31 1.11 10.39
N ALA A 223 10.42 0.12 9.49
CA ALA A 223 10.78 0.38 8.10
C ALA A 223 9.77 1.29 7.39
N MET A 224 8.47 1.09 7.63
CA MET A 224 7.41 1.93 7.05
C MET A 224 7.44 3.35 7.63
N ALA A 225 7.50 3.50 8.95
CA ALA A 225 7.59 4.80 9.61
C ALA A 225 8.85 5.57 9.19
N PHE A 226 10.00 4.90 9.12
CA PHE A 226 11.26 5.48 8.65
C PHE A 226 11.14 5.96 7.21
N SER A 227 10.56 5.15 6.32
CA SER A 227 10.42 5.51 4.91
C SER A 227 9.45 6.66 4.69
N ILE A 228 8.33 6.71 5.44
CA ILE A 228 7.43 7.87 5.46
C ILE A 228 8.18 9.10 5.96
N MET A 229 8.94 9.00 7.05
CA MET A 229 9.71 10.12 7.60
C MET A 229 10.69 10.68 6.56
N VAL A 230 11.46 9.81 5.90
CA VAL A 230 12.39 10.20 4.83
C VAL A 230 11.63 10.87 3.68
N GLU A 231 10.49 10.32 3.28
CA GLU A 231 9.69 10.88 2.19
C GLU A 231 9.07 12.24 2.56
N MET A 232 8.66 12.44 3.81
CA MET A 232 8.20 13.73 4.31
C MET A 232 9.32 14.79 4.28
N ILE A 233 10.57 14.39 4.54
CA ILE A 233 11.74 15.28 4.37
C ILE A 233 11.94 15.60 2.89
N ASN A 234 11.90 14.60 2.00
CA ASN A 234 12.04 14.80 0.55
C ASN A 234 10.99 15.77 -0.01
N LEU A 235 9.72 15.61 0.39
CA LEU A 235 8.64 16.49 -0.03
C LEU A 235 8.86 17.93 0.46
N ARG A 236 9.34 18.13 1.69
CA ARG A 236 9.67 19.47 2.22
C ARG A 236 10.83 20.12 1.47
N VAL A 237 11.87 19.36 1.10
CA VAL A 237 13.02 19.88 0.35
C VAL A 237 12.61 20.27 -1.06
N ARG A 238 11.86 19.40 -1.76
CA ARG A 238 11.36 19.68 -3.14
C ARG A 238 10.39 20.87 -3.20
N GLY A 239 9.57 21.07 -2.17
CA GLY A 239 8.64 22.20 -2.09
C GLY A 239 9.34 23.57 -1.97
N LYS A 240 10.60 23.60 -1.54
CA LYS A 240 11.45 24.80 -1.57
C LYS A 240 12.22 24.81 -2.88
N GLY A 241 11.58 25.30 -3.95
CA GLY A 241 12.08 25.34 -5.33
C GLY A 241 13.60 25.44 -5.44
N THR A 242 14.27 24.29 -5.39
CA THR A 242 15.72 24.23 -5.50
C THR A 242 15.98 24.26 -6.99
N GLU A 243 16.46 25.40 -7.49
CA GLU A 243 17.03 25.42 -8.83
C GLU A 243 18.06 24.30 -8.92
N PRO A 244 18.11 23.54 -10.03
CA PRO A 244 19.07 22.47 -10.20
C PRO A 244 20.46 23.03 -9.93
N VAL A 245 21.21 22.42 -9.00
CA VAL A 245 22.60 22.82 -8.74
C VAL A 245 23.37 22.62 -10.04
N THR A 246 23.66 23.73 -10.73
CA THR A 246 24.48 23.73 -11.93
C THR A 246 25.88 23.29 -11.54
N LEU A 247 26.27 22.08 -11.98
CA LEU A 247 27.63 21.59 -11.84
C LEU A 247 28.55 22.53 -12.62
N HIS A 248 29.42 23.24 -11.90
CA HIS A 248 30.46 24.05 -12.52
C HIS A 248 31.45 23.10 -13.17
N VAL A 249 31.66 23.28 -14.48
CA VAL A 249 32.70 22.55 -15.22
C VAL A 249 34.05 22.87 -14.56
N PRO A 250 34.91 21.88 -14.28
CA PRO A 250 36.23 22.12 -13.72
C PRO A 250 36.99 23.15 -14.55
N TYR A 251 37.69 24.07 -13.88
CA TYR A 251 38.50 25.09 -14.55
C TYR A 251 39.68 24.42 -15.27
N THR A 252 39.51 24.07 -16.54
CA THR A 252 40.61 23.67 -17.42
C THR A 252 41.09 24.90 -18.21
N PRO A 253 42.40 25.21 -18.20
CA PRO A 253 42.96 26.38 -18.91
C PRO A 253 42.65 26.42 -20.42
N GLU A 254 42.33 25.28 -21.03
CA GLU A 254 42.03 25.12 -22.46
C GLU A 254 40.70 25.76 -22.90
N ALA A 255 39.76 25.99 -21.98
CA ALA A 255 38.44 26.56 -22.32
C ALA A 255 38.51 28.03 -22.77
N ARG A 256 39.61 28.73 -22.52
CA ARG A 256 39.79 30.15 -22.87
C ARG A 256 40.10 30.37 -24.36
N GLU A 257 40.70 29.39 -25.04
CA GLU A 257 41.03 29.51 -26.47
C GLU A 257 39.81 29.32 -27.38
N LEU A 258 38.85 28.49 -26.99
CA LEU A 258 37.65 28.22 -27.78
C LEU A 258 36.57 29.33 -27.68
N ALA A 259 36.63 30.17 -26.65
CA ALA A 259 35.66 31.25 -26.42
C ALA A 259 35.79 32.45 -27.38
N HIS A 260 36.87 32.52 -28.18
CA HIS A 260 37.15 33.64 -29.08
C HIS A 260 37.08 33.30 -30.58
N VAL A 261 36.52 32.14 -30.95
CA VAL A 261 36.27 31.84 -32.37
C VAL A 261 34.83 32.26 -32.73
N PRO A 262 34.62 33.40 -33.44
CA PRO A 262 33.29 33.75 -33.91
C PRO A 262 32.84 32.76 -34.98
N VAL A 263 31.89 31.90 -34.64
CA VAL A 263 31.22 31.01 -35.59
C VAL A 263 30.35 31.85 -36.53
N LYS A 264 30.83 32.13 -37.74
CA LYS A 264 30.02 32.72 -38.81
C LYS A 264 29.01 31.66 -39.30
N VAL A 265 27.77 31.76 -38.83
CA VAL A 265 26.65 31.00 -39.39
C VAL A 265 26.22 31.65 -40.70
N ALA A 266 26.43 30.98 -41.83
CA ALA A 266 25.94 31.43 -43.14
C ALA A 266 24.40 31.32 -43.19
N PRO A 267 23.68 32.27 -43.82
CA PRO A 267 22.22 32.22 -43.87
C PRO A 267 21.74 31.10 -44.80
N ALA A 268 20.80 30.29 -44.31
CA ALA A 268 20.18 29.20 -45.05
C ALA A 268 19.46 29.72 -46.31
N LYS A 269 19.78 29.15 -47.48
CA LYS A 269 19.05 29.40 -48.73
C LYS A 269 17.60 28.91 -48.59
N LYS A 270 16.63 29.83 -48.65
CA LYS A 270 15.21 29.49 -48.75
C LYS A 270 14.96 28.66 -50.02
N ALA A 271 14.56 27.40 -49.84
CA ALA A 271 14.10 26.56 -50.94
C ALA A 271 12.77 27.10 -51.48
N LYS A 272 12.75 27.47 -52.77
CA LYS A 272 11.53 27.90 -53.48
C LYS A 272 10.62 26.68 -53.70
N THR A 273 9.48 26.63 -53.01
CA THR A 273 8.37 25.73 -53.32
C THR A 273 7.78 26.08 -54.70
N LYS A 274 7.90 25.16 -55.67
CA LYS A 274 7.20 25.26 -56.97
C LYS A 274 5.69 25.04 -56.77
N PRO A 275 4.81 25.73 -57.51
CA PRO A 275 3.38 25.44 -57.49
C PRO A 275 3.07 24.14 -58.24
N LYS A 276 2.24 23.28 -57.65
CA LYS A 276 1.65 22.12 -58.33
C LYS A 276 0.72 22.61 -59.44
N THR A 277 1.09 22.34 -60.69
CA THR A 277 0.22 22.47 -61.85
C THR A 277 -0.88 21.42 -61.78
N LYS A 278 -2.14 21.87 -61.74
CA LYS A 278 -3.30 21.06 -62.14
C LYS A 278 -3.13 20.69 -63.61
N LYS A 279 -3.22 19.40 -63.95
CA LYS A 279 -3.58 18.95 -65.29
C LYS A 279 -4.95 18.29 -65.23
N LYS A 280 -5.68 18.54 -66.32
CA LYS A 280 -7.07 18.27 -66.64
C LYS A 280 -7.55 16.87 -66.29
#